data_AF-A0A7K2EEY8-F1
#
_entry.id   AF-A0A7K2EEY8-F1
#
_cell.length_a   1.000
_cell.length_b   1.000
_cell.length_c   1.000
_cell.angle_alpha   90.00
_cell.angle_beta   90.00
_cell.angle_gamma   90.00
#
_symmetry.space_group_name_H-M   'P 1'
#
loop_
_entity.id
_entity.type
_entity.pdbx_description
1 polymer ?
#
loop_
_entity_poly.entity_id
_entity_poly.type
_entity_poly.pdbx_seq_one_letter_code
_entity_poly.pdbx_strand_id
1 'polypeptide(L)'
;MPQPSRSPRTPTTPATAPAPSRRRAPRTWGSGRPVAGRTRRWRAESLAGSGNIEVPDRVGRVGTLVERLGYPPDARLLIITCENLGCAHATNVGSYDVLRAGIGTSASLMVPCPWAREAAAAYRGEDVGVNLTLNAPFDKYRWGPITLAPSLLDGDGGFPRTANDLWDHADTEEVRRECRAQIERAILWGFDVNHLGSHLDALNARPEFFDVYLELATEFNLPLRLQSGDSESTYGFPFRRRA
;
A
#
# COMPACT_ATOMS: atom_id res chain seq x y z
N MET A 1 3.00 60.25 44.06
CA MET A 1 3.01 58.86 43.56
C MET A 1 4.22 58.66 42.66
N PRO A 2 5.08 57.66 42.91
CA PRO A 2 6.39 57.53 42.27
C PRO A 2 6.31 56.73 40.95
N GLN A 3 7.20 57.09 40.02
CA GLN A 3 7.44 56.39 38.74
C GLN A 3 8.16 55.05 38.98
N PRO A 4 7.84 53.96 38.25
CA PRO A 4 8.57 52.70 38.39
C PRO A 4 9.88 52.70 37.61
N SER A 5 10.94 52.23 38.29
CA SER A 5 12.30 52.05 37.80
C SER A 5 12.39 51.00 36.70
N ARG A 6 13.11 51.30 35.60
CA ARG A 6 13.50 50.32 34.57
C ARG A 6 14.70 49.51 35.04
N SER A 7 14.57 48.17 35.05
CA SER A 7 15.69 47.24 35.23
C SER A 7 16.57 47.18 33.97
N PRO A 8 17.91 47.04 34.10
CA PRO A 8 18.82 46.94 32.95
C PRO A 8 18.75 45.54 32.30
N ARG A 9 18.75 45.51 30.96
CA ARG A 9 18.82 44.27 30.17
C ARG A 9 20.26 43.73 30.15
N THR A 10 20.42 42.45 30.44
CA THR A 10 21.66 41.69 30.24
C THR A 10 21.95 41.51 28.74
N PRO A 11 23.21 41.61 28.29
CA PRO A 11 23.55 41.37 26.89
C PRO A 11 23.61 39.87 26.60
N THR A 12 22.84 39.42 25.61
CA THR A 12 22.89 38.06 25.06
C THR A 12 24.06 37.92 24.09
N THR A 13 24.97 36.99 24.38
CA THR A 13 26.06 36.56 23.50
C THR A 13 25.50 35.91 22.22
N PRO A 14 26.05 36.17 21.02
CA PRO A 14 25.59 35.48 19.81
C PRO A 14 26.02 34.00 19.85
N ALA A 15 25.09 33.09 19.55
CA ALA A 15 25.36 31.67 19.39
C ALA A 15 26.20 31.42 18.12
N THR A 16 27.33 30.75 18.27
CA THR A 16 28.21 30.29 17.20
C THR A 16 27.52 29.21 16.36
N ALA A 17 27.43 29.40 15.04
CA ALA A 17 26.88 28.43 14.10
C ALA A 17 27.75 27.16 14.01
N PRO A 18 27.16 25.95 13.91
CA PRO A 18 27.94 24.72 13.72
C PRO A 18 28.49 24.61 12.30
N ALA A 19 29.68 24.02 12.19
CA ALA A 19 30.44 23.85 10.94
C ALA A 19 29.71 22.97 9.90
N PRO A 20 29.90 23.21 8.59
CA PRO A 20 29.22 22.46 7.53
C PRO A 20 29.66 21.00 7.51
N SER A 21 28.69 20.08 7.49
CA SER A 21 28.93 18.65 7.32
C SER A 21 29.49 18.37 5.92
N ARG A 22 30.51 17.51 5.86
CA ARG A 22 31.19 17.12 4.62
C ARG A 22 30.19 16.49 3.64
N ARG A 23 29.89 17.20 2.54
CA ARG A 23 29.19 16.66 1.37
C ARG A 23 29.93 15.42 0.87
N ARG A 24 29.30 14.25 0.97
CA ARG A 24 29.76 13.04 0.29
C ARG A 24 29.37 13.14 -1.18
N ALA A 25 30.31 12.87 -2.08
CA ALA A 25 30.11 12.92 -3.53
C ALA A 25 28.99 11.96 -3.99
N PRO A 26 28.28 12.27 -5.09
CA PRO A 26 27.21 11.41 -5.59
C PRO A 26 27.78 10.07 -6.05
N ARG A 27 27.20 8.98 -5.56
CA ARG A 27 27.45 7.64 -6.13
C ARG A 27 26.73 7.57 -7.47
N THR A 28 27.49 7.40 -8.54
CA THR A 28 26.97 7.05 -9.87
C THR A 28 26.35 5.67 -9.78
N TRP A 29 25.02 5.61 -9.74
CA TRP A 29 24.29 4.37 -9.93
C TRP A 29 24.44 3.97 -11.39
N GLY A 30 24.98 2.77 -11.61
CA GLY A 30 25.04 2.16 -12.93
C GLY A 30 23.64 2.15 -13.54
N SER A 31 23.57 2.58 -14.79
CA SER A 31 22.36 2.70 -15.59
C SER A 31 21.56 1.39 -15.62
N GLY A 32 20.58 1.27 -14.73
CA GLY A 32 19.45 0.37 -14.90
C GLY A 32 18.62 0.87 -16.07
N ARG A 33 18.47 0.03 -17.10
CA ARG A 33 17.71 0.34 -18.32
C ARG A 33 16.27 0.73 -17.93
N PRO A 34 15.66 1.74 -18.56
CA PRO A 34 14.27 2.09 -18.29
C PRO A 34 13.37 0.93 -18.71
N VAL A 35 12.52 0.47 -17.79
CA VAL A 35 11.42 -0.44 -18.11
C VAL A 35 10.42 0.36 -18.94
N ALA A 36 10.52 0.19 -20.25
CA ALA A 36 9.64 0.83 -21.21
C ALA A 36 8.18 0.46 -20.91
N GLY A 37 7.34 1.48 -20.69
CA GLY A 37 5.90 1.36 -20.62
C GLY A 37 5.37 0.62 -21.84
N ARG A 38 4.69 -0.51 -21.60
CA ARG A 38 4.00 -1.26 -22.63
C ARG A 38 2.50 -1.18 -22.37
N THR A 39 1.86 -0.19 -22.99
CA THR A 39 0.43 -0.25 -23.30
C THR A 39 0.19 -1.45 -24.22
N ARG A 40 -0.39 -2.54 -23.70
CA ARG A 40 -0.82 -3.67 -24.54
C ARG A 40 -2.30 -3.52 -24.88
N ARG A 41 -2.55 -3.40 -26.19
CA ARG A 41 -3.88 -3.39 -26.81
C ARG A 41 -4.32 -4.83 -27.03
N TRP A 42 -5.48 -5.21 -26.48
CA TRP A 42 -6.02 -6.56 -26.60
C TRP A 42 -6.63 -6.81 -27.98
N ARG A 43 -6.25 -7.92 -28.63
CA ARG A 43 -7.02 -8.56 -29.70
C ARG A 43 -7.22 -10.03 -29.32
N ALA A 44 -8.47 -10.47 -29.30
CA ALA A 44 -8.84 -11.87 -29.15
C ALA A 44 -8.89 -12.51 -30.55
N GLU A 45 -8.09 -13.54 -30.77
CA GLU A 45 -8.25 -14.45 -31.91
C GLU A 45 -8.59 -15.84 -31.37
N SER A 46 -9.69 -16.38 -31.89
CA SER A 46 -10.23 -17.71 -31.61
C SER A 46 -9.47 -18.75 -32.41
N LEU A 47 -8.95 -19.79 -31.74
CA LEU A 47 -8.38 -20.96 -32.40
C LEU A 47 -9.27 -22.18 -32.16
N ALA A 48 -9.98 -22.59 -33.21
CA ALA A 48 -10.56 -23.92 -33.34
C ALA A 48 -9.56 -24.78 -34.13
N GLY A 49 -9.06 -25.85 -33.53
CA GLY A 49 -8.14 -26.79 -34.18
C GLY A 49 -7.92 -28.02 -33.33
N SER A 50 -8.62 -29.11 -33.67
CA SER A 50 -8.50 -30.43 -33.07
C SER A 50 -7.23 -31.13 -33.57
N GLY A 51 -6.24 -31.25 -32.70
CA GLY A 51 -5.05 -32.07 -32.89
C GLY A 51 -4.65 -32.73 -31.56
N ASN A 52 -4.26 -34.00 -31.60
CA ASN A 52 -3.83 -34.76 -30.43
C ASN A 52 -2.73 -34.02 -29.66
N ILE A 53 -3.02 -33.62 -28.42
CA ILE A 53 -2.06 -32.97 -27.53
C ILE A 53 -1.24 -34.08 -26.86
N GLU A 54 -0.02 -34.29 -27.34
CA GLU A 54 1.02 -34.91 -26.52
C GLU A 54 1.28 -33.97 -25.33
N VAL A 55 0.94 -34.43 -24.13
CA VAL A 55 1.23 -33.71 -22.88
C VAL A 55 2.71 -33.90 -22.59
N PRO A 56 3.56 -32.86 -22.70
CA PRO A 56 4.97 -33.01 -22.39
C PRO A 56 5.14 -33.24 -20.89
N ASP A 57 5.79 -34.33 -20.50
CA ASP A 57 6.09 -34.73 -19.12
C ASP A 57 7.20 -33.88 -18.47
N ARG A 58 7.17 -32.56 -18.68
CA ARG A 58 8.06 -31.61 -18.03
C ARG A 58 7.24 -30.64 -17.20
N VAL A 59 6.80 -31.10 -16.03
CA VAL A 59 6.62 -30.17 -14.91
C VAL A 59 8.02 -29.71 -14.52
N GLY A 60 8.54 -28.73 -15.27
CA GLY A 60 9.81 -28.09 -14.94
C GLY A 60 9.72 -27.57 -13.51
N ARG A 61 10.71 -27.91 -12.68
CA ARG A 61 10.80 -27.48 -11.29
C ARG A 61 10.62 -25.96 -11.27
N VAL A 62 9.48 -25.48 -10.79
CA VAL A 62 9.23 -24.05 -10.65
C VAL A 62 10.26 -23.57 -9.63
N GLY A 63 11.21 -22.75 -10.06
CA GLY A 63 12.24 -22.18 -9.17
C GLY A 63 11.58 -21.45 -8.00
N THR A 64 12.32 -21.30 -6.91
CA THR A 64 11.86 -20.52 -5.76
C THR A 64 11.50 -19.09 -6.19
N LEU A 65 10.69 -18.38 -5.40
CA LEU A 65 10.32 -16.98 -5.71
C LEU A 65 11.58 -16.11 -5.94
N VAL A 66 12.62 -16.30 -5.12
CA VAL A 66 13.89 -15.57 -5.20
C VAL A 66 14.58 -15.82 -6.54
N GLU A 67 14.65 -17.09 -6.99
CA GLU A 67 15.20 -17.44 -8.31
C GLU A 67 14.37 -16.88 -9.46
N ARG A 68 13.03 -16.92 -9.35
CA ARG A 68 12.12 -16.34 -10.35
C ARG A 68 12.26 -14.82 -10.47
N LEU A 69 12.66 -14.16 -9.39
CA LEU A 69 12.99 -12.73 -9.36
C LEU A 69 14.41 -12.43 -9.89
N GLY A 70 15.18 -13.45 -10.28
CA GLY A 70 16.52 -13.32 -10.87
C GLY A 70 17.67 -13.27 -9.85
N TYR A 71 17.42 -13.66 -8.60
CA TYR A 71 18.44 -13.69 -7.55
C TYR A 71 18.99 -15.11 -7.33
N PRO A 72 20.17 -15.26 -6.72
CA PRO A 72 20.69 -16.56 -6.28
C PRO A 72 19.72 -17.29 -5.33
N PRO A 73 19.70 -18.64 -5.31
CA PRO A 73 18.77 -19.43 -4.50
C PRO A 73 18.92 -19.22 -2.99
N ASP A 74 20.07 -18.73 -2.53
CA ASP A 74 20.38 -18.42 -1.14
C ASP A 74 20.19 -16.94 -0.78
N ALA A 75 19.77 -16.10 -1.73
CA ALA A 75 19.56 -14.68 -1.48
C ALA A 75 18.39 -14.44 -0.51
N ARG A 76 18.59 -13.48 0.39
CA ARG A 76 17.56 -13.01 1.33
C ARG A 76 17.06 -11.65 0.89
N LEU A 77 15.78 -11.57 0.54
CA LEU A 77 15.14 -10.33 0.11
C LEU A 77 14.29 -9.77 1.27
N LEU A 78 14.27 -8.45 1.40
CA LEU A 78 13.51 -7.74 2.43
C LEU A 78 12.75 -6.58 1.79
N ILE A 79 11.45 -6.50 2.08
CA ILE A 79 10.59 -5.37 1.73
C ILE A 79 10.25 -4.64 3.03
N ILE A 80 10.59 -3.35 3.11
CA ILE A 80 10.27 -2.46 4.23
C ILE A 80 9.16 -1.52 3.76
N THR A 81 7.93 -1.82 4.17
CA THR A 81 6.75 -1.04 3.78
C THR A 81 6.44 0.04 4.81
N CYS A 82 6.30 1.30 4.37
CA CYS A 82 5.71 2.38 5.16
C CYS A 82 4.17 2.31 5.06
N GLU A 83 3.52 1.94 6.16
CA GLU A 83 2.05 1.87 6.23
C GLU A 83 1.42 3.25 6.44
N ASN A 84 0.12 3.34 6.16
CA ASN A 84 -0.73 4.51 6.44
C ASN A 84 -0.38 5.79 5.65
N LEU A 85 0.20 5.64 4.46
CA LEU A 85 0.31 6.76 3.52
C LEU A 85 -1.11 7.23 3.16
N GLY A 86 -1.35 8.54 3.22
CA GLY A 86 -2.67 9.16 3.03
C GLY A 86 -3.51 9.28 4.30
N CYS A 87 -3.15 8.60 5.39
CA CYS A 87 -3.91 8.64 6.64
C CYS A 87 -3.88 10.03 7.29
N ALA A 88 -2.71 10.63 7.48
CA ALA A 88 -2.54 11.97 8.05
C ALA A 88 -1.36 12.70 7.39
N HIS A 89 -1.31 14.03 7.49
CA HIS A 89 -0.16 14.82 7.02
C HIS A 89 1.17 14.29 7.57
N ALA A 90 1.21 14.02 8.88
CA ALA A 90 2.42 13.51 9.54
C ALA A 90 2.86 12.14 8.99
N THR A 91 1.93 11.25 8.65
CA THR A 91 2.25 9.94 8.07
C THR A 91 2.73 10.07 6.63
N ASN A 92 2.18 11.03 5.86
CA ASN A 92 2.69 11.34 4.51
C ASN A 92 4.14 11.81 4.55
N VAL A 93 4.42 12.84 5.36
CA VAL A 93 5.77 13.41 5.49
C VAL A 93 6.76 12.31 5.91
N GLY A 94 6.44 11.56 6.98
CA GLY A 94 7.31 10.49 7.47
C GLY A 94 7.53 9.37 6.46
N SER A 95 6.49 8.92 5.76
CA SER A 95 6.61 7.83 4.78
C SER A 95 7.51 8.25 3.61
N TYR A 96 7.30 9.45 3.08
CA TYR A 96 8.13 9.94 1.98
C TYR A 96 9.56 10.22 2.42
N ASP A 97 9.80 10.74 3.62
CA ASP A 97 11.15 10.94 4.14
C ASP A 97 11.90 9.61 4.26
N VAL A 98 11.25 8.57 4.80
CA VAL A 98 11.82 7.22 4.93
C VAL A 98 12.10 6.59 3.57
N LEU A 99 11.18 6.72 2.60
CA LEU A 99 11.36 6.24 1.23
C LEU A 99 12.51 6.97 0.52
N ARG A 100 12.55 8.30 0.61
CA ARG A 100 13.54 9.14 -0.07
C ARG A 100 14.92 9.06 0.56
N ALA A 101 15.00 8.70 1.84
CA ALA A 101 16.24 8.34 2.51
C ALA A 101 16.76 6.94 2.11
N GLY A 102 15.97 6.13 1.39
CA GLY A 102 16.30 4.76 1.00
C GLY A 102 16.23 3.76 2.16
N ILE A 103 15.53 4.10 3.25
CA ILE A 103 15.32 3.23 4.40
C ILE A 103 14.11 2.33 4.14
N GLY A 104 13.00 2.92 3.71
CA GLY A 104 11.82 2.19 3.23
C GLY A 104 12.01 1.78 1.78
N THR A 105 11.47 0.62 1.42
CA THR A 105 11.48 0.11 0.04
C THR A 105 10.12 0.23 -0.65
N SER A 106 9.04 0.43 0.10
CA SER A 106 7.70 0.64 -0.46
C SER A 106 6.80 1.36 0.55
N ALA A 107 5.63 1.84 0.12
CA ALA A 107 4.57 2.33 0.99
C ALA A 107 3.19 1.83 0.54
N SER A 108 2.20 1.94 1.42
CA SER A 108 0.81 1.52 1.11
C SER A 108 -0.16 2.66 1.36
N LEU A 109 -0.82 3.12 0.29
CA LEU A 109 -1.75 4.23 0.27
C LEU A 109 -3.14 3.81 0.74
N MET A 110 -3.69 4.53 1.70
CA MET A 110 -5.08 4.44 2.13
C MET A 110 -5.90 5.50 1.41
N VAL A 111 -6.54 5.11 0.30
CA VAL A 111 -7.23 6.03 -0.61
C VAL A 111 -8.41 6.79 0.03
N PRO A 112 -9.24 6.18 0.89
CA PRO A 112 -10.36 6.88 1.52
C PRO A 112 -9.94 7.94 2.55
N CYS A 113 -8.69 7.92 3.01
CA CYS A 113 -8.26 8.77 4.13
C CYS A 113 -8.15 10.26 3.75
N PRO A 114 -8.28 11.18 4.73
CA PRO A 114 -8.39 12.62 4.46
C PRO A 114 -7.15 13.24 3.76
N TRP A 115 -5.96 12.66 3.92
CA TRP A 115 -4.72 13.19 3.34
C TRP A 115 -4.22 12.38 2.14
N ALA A 116 -5.03 11.48 1.58
CA ALA A 116 -4.65 10.66 0.44
C ALA A 116 -4.37 11.50 -0.82
N ARG A 117 -5.10 12.59 -1.03
CA ARG A 117 -4.84 13.53 -2.13
C ARG A 117 -3.55 14.34 -1.94
N GLU A 118 -3.18 14.63 -0.69
CA GLU A 118 -1.88 15.26 -0.41
C GLU A 118 -0.76 14.29 -0.77
N ALA A 119 -0.89 13.01 -0.38
CA ALA A 119 0.07 11.99 -0.75
C ALA A 119 0.23 11.92 -2.29
N ALA A 120 -0.88 11.86 -3.02
CA ALA A 120 -0.87 11.90 -4.48
C ALA A 120 -0.12 13.12 -5.05
N ALA A 121 -0.36 14.31 -4.52
CA ALA A 121 0.31 15.53 -4.97
C ALA A 121 1.83 15.53 -4.68
N ALA A 122 2.26 14.80 -3.65
CA ALA A 122 3.66 14.68 -3.26
C ALA A 122 4.39 13.50 -3.93
N TYR A 123 3.70 12.67 -4.70
CA TYR A 123 4.23 11.47 -5.34
C TYR A 123 5.25 11.79 -6.44
N ARG A 124 6.36 11.03 -6.49
CA ARG A 124 7.47 11.22 -7.45
C ARG A 124 7.86 9.95 -8.19
N GLY A 125 7.02 8.91 -8.14
CA GLY A 125 7.32 7.61 -8.74
C GLY A 125 7.92 6.60 -7.76
N GLU A 126 7.75 6.79 -6.44
CA GLU A 126 8.13 5.80 -5.44
C GLU A 126 7.30 4.50 -5.56
N ASP A 127 7.79 3.40 -4.98
CA ASP A 127 7.10 2.11 -4.96
C ASP A 127 5.90 2.14 -3.99
N VAL A 128 4.69 2.33 -4.51
CA VAL A 128 3.47 2.50 -3.71
C VAL A 128 2.41 1.47 -4.11
N GLY A 129 1.91 0.73 -3.12
CA GLY A 129 0.72 -0.11 -3.24
C GLY A 129 -0.52 0.57 -2.70
N VAL A 130 -1.67 -0.09 -2.84
CA VAL A 130 -2.94 0.34 -2.23
C VAL A 130 -3.26 -0.54 -1.03
N ASN A 131 -3.41 0.07 0.14
CA ASN A 131 -3.91 -0.60 1.33
C ASN A 131 -5.43 -0.50 1.32
N LEU A 132 -6.12 -1.53 0.85
CA LEU A 132 -7.58 -1.54 0.77
C LEU A 132 -8.17 -1.31 2.15
N THR A 133 -8.96 -0.24 2.27
CA THR A 133 -9.38 0.33 3.55
C THR A 133 -10.90 0.25 3.67
N LEU A 134 -11.38 -0.55 4.63
CA LEU A 134 -12.80 -0.78 4.90
C LEU A 134 -13.17 -0.58 6.38
N ASN A 135 -12.23 -0.11 7.19
CA ASN A 135 -12.43 0.22 8.59
C ASN A 135 -11.75 1.56 8.91
N ALA A 136 -12.19 2.18 10.00
CA ALA A 136 -11.63 3.42 10.54
C ALA A 136 -11.53 3.29 12.07
N PRO A 137 -10.39 2.91 12.65
CA PRO A 137 -10.33 2.51 14.06
C PRO A 137 -10.48 3.66 15.06
N PHE A 138 -10.31 4.92 14.64
CA PHE A 138 -10.28 6.07 15.57
C PHE A 138 -11.67 6.65 15.85
N ASP A 139 -11.87 7.16 17.06
CA ASP A 139 -13.13 7.80 17.49
C ASP A 139 -13.43 9.12 16.79
N LYS A 140 -12.43 10.01 16.76
CA LYS A 140 -12.61 11.40 16.34
C LYS A 140 -11.98 11.70 14.98
N TYR A 141 -11.32 10.72 14.38
CA TYR A 141 -10.62 10.88 13.11
C TYR A 141 -11.09 9.79 12.14
N ARG A 142 -12.13 10.13 11.39
CA ARG A 142 -12.94 9.18 10.62
C ARG A 142 -12.74 9.39 9.12
N TRP A 143 -12.88 8.32 8.37
CA TRP A 143 -13.01 8.29 6.91
C TRP A 143 -14.08 7.26 6.55
N GLY A 144 -14.61 7.35 5.33
CA GLY A 144 -15.71 6.53 4.87
C GLY A 144 -15.54 6.09 3.41
N PRO A 145 -16.48 5.32 2.88
CA PRO A 145 -16.43 4.81 1.52
C PRO A 145 -16.37 5.95 0.50
N ILE A 146 -15.62 5.72 -0.58
CA ILE A 146 -15.54 6.65 -1.71
C ILE A 146 -16.58 6.34 -2.81
N THR A 147 -17.38 5.30 -2.59
CA THR A 147 -18.55 4.91 -3.38
C THR A 147 -19.84 5.03 -2.57
N LEU A 148 -20.99 4.88 -3.23
CA LEU A 148 -22.26 4.67 -2.53
C LEU A 148 -22.30 3.23 -2.00
N ALA A 149 -22.06 3.07 -0.70
CA ALA A 149 -21.98 1.77 -0.04
C ALA A 149 -22.55 1.85 1.40
N PRO A 150 -23.89 1.87 1.57
CA PRO A 150 -24.51 1.97 2.89
C PRO A 150 -24.15 0.84 3.85
N SER A 151 -23.89 -0.37 3.35
CA SER A 151 -23.47 -1.50 4.21
C SER A 151 -22.05 -1.36 4.75
N LEU A 152 -21.25 -0.44 4.21
CA LEU A 152 -19.89 -0.13 4.66
C LEU A 152 -19.85 1.10 5.56
N LEU A 153 -21.00 1.59 6.00
CA LEU A 153 -21.09 2.71 6.93
C LEU A 153 -21.40 2.21 8.35
N ASP A 154 -20.76 2.85 9.31
CA ASP A 154 -21.10 2.82 10.72
C ASP A 154 -22.09 3.97 11.03
N GLY A 155 -22.77 3.90 12.18
CA GLY A 155 -23.74 4.90 12.64
C GLY A 155 -23.19 6.32 12.77
N ASP A 156 -21.87 6.47 12.91
CA ASP A 156 -21.18 7.77 13.02
C ASP A 156 -20.74 8.37 11.66
N GLY A 157 -21.14 7.79 10.52
CA GLY A 157 -20.92 8.38 9.19
C GLY A 157 -19.53 8.14 8.57
N GLY A 158 -18.86 7.04 8.95
CA GLY A 158 -17.61 6.57 8.35
C GLY A 158 -17.59 5.04 8.28
N PHE A 159 -16.46 4.44 7.92
CA PHE A 159 -16.34 2.98 7.96
C PHE A 159 -16.47 2.39 9.37
N PRO A 160 -16.85 1.11 9.52
CA PRO A 160 -16.83 0.38 10.79
C PRO A 160 -15.51 0.52 11.54
N ARG A 161 -15.57 0.50 12.88
CA ARG A 161 -14.37 0.68 13.74
C ARG A 161 -13.48 -0.55 13.70
N THR A 162 -14.09 -1.73 13.75
CA THR A 162 -13.38 -3.00 13.78
C THR A 162 -13.71 -3.86 12.56
N ALA A 163 -12.88 -4.85 12.30
CA ALA A 163 -13.15 -5.83 11.25
C ALA A 163 -14.38 -6.70 11.58
N ASN A 164 -14.64 -6.98 12.87
CA ASN A 164 -15.84 -7.72 13.26
C ASN A 164 -17.12 -6.93 12.93
N ASP A 165 -17.15 -5.64 13.29
CA ASP A 165 -18.30 -4.78 12.96
C ASP A 165 -18.55 -4.78 11.45
N LEU A 166 -17.48 -4.63 10.65
CA LEU A 166 -17.58 -4.73 9.20
C LEU A 166 -18.19 -6.06 8.74
N TRP A 167 -17.70 -7.19 9.25
CA TRP A 167 -18.14 -8.51 8.79
C TRP A 167 -19.59 -8.84 9.17
N ASP A 168 -20.11 -8.24 10.24
CA ASP A 168 -21.46 -8.52 10.71
C ASP A 168 -22.55 -7.99 9.77
N HIS A 169 -22.25 -6.98 8.95
CA HIS A 169 -23.26 -6.32 8.12
C HIS A 169 -22.84 -5.93 6.69
N ALA A 170 -21.57 -6.06 6.30
CA ALA A 170 -21.12 -5.65 4.98
C ALA A 170 -21.65 -6.56 3.86
N ASP A 171 -22.17 -5.94 2.81
CA ASP A 171 -22.49 -6.61 1.54
C ASP A 171 -21.21 -6.74 0.71
N THR A 172 -20.86 -7.97 0.32
CA THR A 172 -19.65 -8.29 -0.43
C THR A 172 -19.60 -7.63 -1.81
N GLU A 173 -20.74 -7.33 -2.43
CA GLU A 173 -20.77 -6.58 -3.70
C GLU A 173 -20.40 -5.11 -3.49
N GLU A 174 -20.80 -4.52 -2.36
CA GLU A 174 -20.38 -3.17 -2.00
C GLU A 174 -18.90 -3.12 -1.66
N VAL A 175 -18.39 -4.14 -0.93
CA VAL A 175 -16.96 -4.32 -0.68
C VAL A 175 -16.18 -4.37 -1.99
N ARG A 176 -16.61 -5.20 -2.96
CA ARG A 176 -15.93 -5.31 -4.26
C ARG A 176 -15.90 -3.98 -5.00
N ARG A 177 -17.03 -3.27 -5.11
CA ARG A 177 -17.09 -1.95 -5.77
C ARG A 177 -16.21 -0.92 -5.09
N GLU A 178 -16.26 -0.86 -3.76
CA GLU A 178 -15.48 0.08 -2.97
C GLU A 178 -13.97 -0.18 -3.13
N CYS A 179 -13.52 -1.42 -2.97
CA CYS A 179 -12.12 -1.79 -3.13
C CYS A 179 -11.61 -1.52 -4.55
N ARG A 180 -12.39 -1.89 -5.58
CA ARG A 180 -12.08 -1.53 -6.97
C ARG A 180 -11.92 -0.03 -7.15
N ALA A 181 -12.88 0.75 -6.65
CA ALA A 181 -12.83 2.20 -6.76
C ALA A 181 -11.60 2.80 -6.07
N GLN A 182 -11.13 2.21 -4.96
CA GLN A 182 -9.90 2.65 -4.31
C GLN A 182 -8.68 2.45 -5.22
N ILE A 183 -8.55 1.28 -5.85
CA ILE A 183 -7.45 0.98 -6.78
C ILE A 183 -7.49 1.92 -7.98
N GLU A 184 -8.65 2.04 -8.64
CA GLU A 184 -8.83 2.90 -9.81
C GLU A 184 -8.56 4.37 -9.49
N ARG A 185 -8.98 4.84 -8.30
CA ARG A 185 -8.72 6.21 -7.84
C ARG A 185 -7.22 6.46 -7.64
N ALA A 186 -6.48 5.51 -7.09
CA ALA A 186 -5.03 5.63 -6.93
C ALA A 186 -4.33 5.73 -8.31
N ILE A 187 -4.71 4.86 -9.25
CA ILE A 187 -4.20 4.90 -10.64
C ILE A 187 -4.52 6.24 -11.30
N LEU A 188 -5.76 6.74 -11.15
CA LEU A 188 -6.19 8.02 -11.70
C LEU A 188 -5.40 9.20 -11.11
N TRP A 189 -4.99 9.10 -9.85
CA TRP A 189 -4.13 10.10 -9.20
C TRP A 189 -2.67 10.03 -9.64
N GLY A 190 -2.30 9.05 -10.46
CA GLY A 190 -0.98 8.94 -11.07
C GLY A 190 -0.03 7.95 -10.38
N PHE A 191 -0.51 7.17 -9.40
CA PHE A 191 0.30 6.11 -8.80
C PHE A 191 0.47 4.93 -9.77
N ASP A 192 1.71 4.44 -9.89
CA ASP A 192 1.99 3.13 -10.48
C ASP A 192 1.85 2.07 -9.38
N VAL A 193 0.60 1.61 -9.16
CA VAL A 193 0.27 0.71 -8.05
C VAL A 193 1.01 -0.61 -8.22
N ASN A 194 1.85 -0.99 -7.24
CA ASN A 194 2.73 -2.15 -7.37
C ASN A 194 2.35 -3.37 -6.51
N HIS A 195 1.46 -3.20 -5.53
CA HIS A 195 0.92 -4.28 -4.69
C HIS A 195 -0.42 -3.87 -4.08
N LEU A 196 -1.16 -4.86 -3.59
CA LEU A 196 -2.31 -4.63 -2.73
C LEU A 196 -2.02 -5.08 -1.30
N GLY A 197 -2.62 -4.38 -0.35
CA GLY A 197 -2.67 -4.70 1.08
C GLY A 197 -4.10 -4.62 1.60
N SER A 198 -4.30 -5.04 2.85
CA SER A 198 -5.57 -4.89 3.57
C SER A 198 -5.35 -4.16 4.89
N HIS A 199 -6.03 -3.03 5.07
CA HIS A 199 -5.92 -2.25 6.30
C HIS A 199 -6.53 -3.03 7.47
N LEU A 200 -5.72 -3.23 8.53
CA LEU A 200 -6.06 -4.03 9.71
C LEU A 200 -6.60 -5.43 9.36
N ASP A 201 -6.10 -6.03 8.28
CA ASP A 201 -6.47 -7.39 7.84
C ASP A 201 -7.96 -7.63 7.56
N ALA A 202 -8.75 -6.56 7.34
CA ALA A 202 -10.18 -6.63 7.08
C ALA A 202 -10.59 -7.62 5.98
N LEU A 203 -9.76 -7.75 4.93
CA LEU A 203 -9.99 -8.65 3.80
C LEU A 203 -9.29 -10.00 3.93
N ASN A 204 -8.37 -10.18 4.90
CA ASN A 204 -7.57 -11.40 5.02
C ASN A 204 -8.24 -12.47 5.90
N ALA A 205 -9.01 -12.05 6.89
CA ALA A 205 -9.43 -12.92 7.98
C ALA A 205 -10.79 -13.62 7.76
N ARG A 206 -11.52 -13.30 6.68
CA ARG A 206 -12.79 -13.97 6.31
C ARG A 206 -12.74 -14.47 4.86
N PRO A 207 -13.14 -15.73 4.59
CA PRO A 207 -13.05 -16.31 3.24
C PRO A 207 -13.76 -15.47 2.17
N GLU A 208 -14.97 -14.98 2.46
CA GLU A 208 -15.78 -14.24 1.46
C GLU A 208 -15.12 -12.92 1.06
N PHE A 209 -14.45 -12.26 2.01
CA PHE A 209 -13.70 -11.01 1.78
C PHE A 209 -12.35 -11.28 1.12
N PHE A 210 -11.71 -12.41 1.46
CA PHE A 210 -10.45 -12.82 0.86
C PHE A 210 -10.63 -13.18 -0.63
N ASP A 211 -11.77 -13.76 -0.99
CA ASP A 211 -12.09 -14.03 -2.40
C ASP A 211 -12.18 -12.72 -3.21
N VAL A 212 -12.78 -11.66 -2.65
CA VAL A 212 -12.76 -10.32 -3.28
C VAL A 212 -11.34 -9.77 -3.41
N TYR A 213 -10.50 -9.96 -2.39
CA TYR A 213 -9.10 -9.51 -2.41
C TYR A 213 -8.29 -10.22 -3.50
N LEU A 214 -8.43 -11.54 -3.64
CA LEU A 214 -7.80 -12.35 -4.68
C LEU A 214 -8.32 -12.01 -6.08
N GLU A 215 -9.63 -11.80 -6.22
CA GLU A 215 -10.26 -11.42 -7.49
C GLU A 215 -9.64 -10.12 -8.02
N LEU A 216 -9.60 -9.08 -7.17
CA LEU A 216 -9.02 -7.78 -7.54
C LEU A 216 -7.52 -7.88 -7.80
N ALA A 217 -6.77 -8.67 -7.01
CA ALA A 217 -5.35 -8.91 -7.25
C ALA A 217 -5.11 -9.51 -8.64
N THR A 218 -5.91 -10.49 -9.02
CA THR A 218 -5.83 -11.17 -10.31
C THR A 218 -6.19 -10.22 -11.44
N GLU A 219 -7.28 -9.47 -11.29
CA GLU A 219 -7.77 -8.56 -12.32
C GLU A 219 -6.81 -7.42 -12.62
N PHE A 220 -6.27 -6.77 -11.58
CA PHE A 220 -5.29 -5.70 -11.73
C PHE A 220 -3.87 -6.22 -11.92
N ASN A 221 -3.67 -7.55 -11.88
CA ASN A 221 -2.37 -8.22 -11.97
C ASN A 221 -1.35 -7.66 -10.95
N LEU A 222 -1.78 -7.60 -9.68
CA LEU A 222 -1.00 -7.06 -8.56
C LEU A 222 -0.70 -8.16 -7.53
N PRO A 223 0.52 -8.21 -6.98
CA PRO A 223 0.82 -9.11 -5.88
C PRO A 223 0.09 -8.68 -4.60
N LEU A 224 -0.28 -9.66 -3.78
CA LEU A 224 -0.89 -9.44 -2.47
C LEU A 224 0.14 -9.44 -1.35
N ARG A 225 0.00 -8.50 -0.42
CA ARG A 225 0.63 -8.58 0.89
C ARG A 225 -0.20 -9.53 1.75
N LEU A 226 0.40 -10.67 2.09
CA LEU A 226 -0.20 -11.69 2.94
C LEU A 226 0.54 -11.76 4.28
N GLN A 227 -0.22 -12.04 5.35
CA GLN A 227 0.33 -12.28 6.68
C GLN A 227 1.18 -13.57 6.72
N SER A 228 1.94 -13.77 7.81
CA SER A 228 2.74 -14.99 7.98
C SER A 228 1.85 -16.24 8.04
N GLY A 229 2.42 -17.40 7.71
CA GLY A 229 1.68 -18.66 7.76
C GLY A 229 1.16 -19.00 9.16
N ASP A 230 1.85 -18.53 10.20
CA ASP A 230 1.43 -18.71 11.59
C ASP A 230 0.05 -18.06 11.86
N SER A 231 -0.28 -16.99 11.13
CA SER A 231 -1.57 -16.31 11.23
C SER A 231 -2.74 -17.14 10.69
N GLU A 232 -2.50 -18.18 9.86
CA GLU A 232 -3.57 -19.08 9.38
C GLU A 232 -4.30 -19.77 10.55
N SER A 233 -3.55 -20.11 11.60
CA SER A 233 -4.11 -20.70 12.83
C SER A 233 -5.00 -19.71 13.59
N THR A 234 -4.68 -18.41 13.53
CA THR A 234 -5.43 -17.35 14.21
C THR A 234 -6.69 -16.97 13.44
N TYR A 235 -6.64 -16.94 12.10
CA TYR A 235 -7.80 -16.63 11.27
C TYR A 235 -8.70 -17.84 11.00
N GLY A 236 -8.25 -19.06 11.31
CA GLY A 236 -9.03 -20.28 11.13
C GLY A 236 -9.21 -20.70 9.67
N PHE A 237 -8.41 -20.16 8.76
CA PHE A 237 -8.53 -20.37 7.32
C PHE A 237 -7.17 -20.34 6.60
N PRO A 238 -6.84 -21.29 5.71
CA PRO A 238 -5.52 -21.38 5.06
C PRO A 238 -5.39 -20.46 3.84
N PHE A 239 -5.31 -19.15 4.06
CA PHE A 239 -5.27 -18.15 2.99
C PHE A 239 -4.04 -18.28 2.07
N ARG A 240 -2.87 -18.76 2.55
CA ARG A 240 -1.68 -18.91 1.69
C ARG A 240 -1.75 -20.10 0.74
N ARG A 241 -2.65 -21.06 0.97
CA ARG A 241 -2.88 -22.19 0.06
C ARG A 241 -3.85 -21.86 -1.07
N ARG A 242 -4.58 -20.75 -0.97
CA ARG A 242 -5.52 -20.28 -2.00
C ARG A 242 -4.97 -19.16 -2.89
N ALA A 243 -4.00 -18.40 -2.38
CA ALA A 243 -3.24 -17.41 -3.15
C ALA A 243 -2.16 -18.07 -4.02
#